data_AF-A0A9D6ZPG5-F1
#
_entry.id   AF-A0A9D6ZPG5-F1
#
_cell.length_a   1.000
_cell.length_b   1.000
_cell.length_c   1.000
_cell.angle_alpha   90.00
_cell.angle_beta   90.00
_cell.angle_gamma   90.00
#
_symmetry.space_group_name_H-M   'P 1'
#
loop_
_entity.id
_entity.type
_entity.pdbx_description
1 polymer ?
#
loop_
_entity_poly.entity_id
_entity_poly.type
_entity_poly.pdbx_seq_one_letter_code
_entity_poly.pdbx_strand_id
1 'polypeptide(L)'
;MKIRSINARKYHVQDIIPPRSIVMIIKADEMTPSWKNKIGTRFRIGYYNSKDGLDTIWLVDDKGNYVETTDRKFLMKYFKIIKLTTTKNYFGYGCKPLTSIKGHRQL
;
A
#
# COMPACT_ATOMS: atom_id res chain seq x y z
N MET A 1 -10.42 1.20 22.14
CA MET A 1 -9.23 1.17 21.25
C MET A 1 -8.95 2.60 20.79
N LYS A 2 -7.91 3.28 21.32
CA LYS A 2 -7.62 4.68 21.00
C LYS A 2 -7.05 4.76 19.58
N ILE A 3 -7.85 5.23 18.62
CA ILE A 3 -7.37 5.55 17.27
C ILE A 3 -6.60 6.86 17.40
N ARG A 4 -5.27 6.77 17.47
CA ARG A 4 -4.41 7.95 17.34
C ARG A 4 -4.49 8.40 15.89
N SER A 5 -5.17 9.51 15.65
CA SER A 5 -5.05 10.25 14.39
C SER A 5 -3.60 10.71 14.31
N ILE A 6 -2.79 10.00 13.54
CA ILE A 6 -1.41 10.38 13.29
C ILE A 6 -1.44 11.58 12.35
N ASN A 7 -1.00 12.73 12.86
CA ASN A 7 -0.68 13.91 12.05
C ASN A 7 0.06 13.43 10.79
N ALA A 8 -0.44 13.86 9.62
CA ALA A 8 0.08 13.45 8.33
C ALA A 8 1.54 13.90 8.18
N ARG A 9 2.49 13.06 8.63
CA ARG A 9 3.88 13.19 8.20
C ARG A 9 3.87 13.16 6.68
N LYS A 10 4.42 14.21 6.05
CA LYS A 10 4.71 14.17 4.62
C LYS A 10 5.72 13.05 4.41
N TYR A 11 5.29 11.98 3.76
CA TYR A 11 6.18 10.89 3.38
C TYR A 11 7.09 11.40 2.27
N HIS A 12 8.40 11.19 2.42
CA HIS A 12 9.36 11.51 1.39
C HIS A 12 9.54 10.31 0.45
N VAL A 13 9.97 10.56 -0.77
CA VAL A 13 10.22 9.50 -1.76
C VAL A 13 11.28 8.48 -1.28
N GLN A 14 12.13 8.87 -0.33
CA GLN A 14 13.17 8.02 0.26
C GLN A 14 12.63 7.10 1.36
N ASP A 15 11.45 7.40 1.92
CA ASP A 15 10.89 6.63 3.02
C ASP A 15 10.31 5.31 2.51
N ILE A 16 10.63 4.21 3.20
CA ILE A 16 10.00 2.90 2.93
C ILE A 16 8.59 2.94 3.51
N ILE A 17 7.62 2.50 2.72
CA ILE A 17 6.23 2.44 3.17
C ILE A 17 6.02 1.11 3.89
N PRO A 18 5.66 1.11 5.18
CA PRO A 18 5.50 -0.12 5.94
C PRO A 18 4.46 -1.05 5.31
N PRO A 19 4.67 -2.38 5.34
CA PRO A 19 3.63 -3.34 4.98
C PRO A 19 2.35 -3.09 5.76
N ARG A 20 1.23 -3.57 5.22
CA ARG A 20 -0.12 -3.37 5.76
C ARG A 20 -0.65 -1.95 5.70
N SER A 21 0.13 -0.99 5.22
CA SER A 21 -0.36 0.37 4.93
C SER A 21 -1.41 0.31 3.83
N ILE A 22 -2.37 1.24 3.84
CA ILE A 22 -3.44 1.33 2.85
C ILE A 22 -3.19 2.56 1.98
N VAL A 23 -3.20 2.35 0.67
CA VAL A 23 -3.05 3.39 -0.35
C VAL A 23 -4.25 3.35 -1.29
N MET A 24 -4.53 4.47 -1.94
CA MET A 24 -5.66 4.61 -2.86
C MET A 24 -5.20 5.34 -4.11
N ILE A 25 -5.54 4.83 -5.29
CA ILE A 25 -5.25 5.53 -6.55
C ILE A 25 -6.10 6.80 -6.58
N ILE A 26 -5.45 7.95 -6.81
CA ILE A 26 -6.12 9.25 -6.90
C ILE A 26 -6.06 9.88 -8.28
N LYS A 27 -5.13 9.43 -9.14
CA LYS A 27 -5.03 9.88 -10.52
C LYS A 27 -4.28 8.86 -11.37
N ALA A 28 -4.40 9.02 -12.68
CA ALA A 28 -3.67 8.29 -13.71
C ALA A 28 -3.35 9.26 -14.86
N ASP A 29 -2.32 8.95 -15.63
CA ASP A 29 -1.90 9.72 -16.81
C ASP A 29 -1.49 8.78 -17.96
N GLU A 30 -0.85 9.32 -18.99
CA GLU A 30 -0.41 8.58 -20.18
C GLU A 30 0.56 7.44 -19.86
N MET A 31 1.30 7.53 -18.74
CA MET A 31 2.21 6.46 -18.29
C MET A 31 1.49 5.33 -17.56
N THR A 32 0.24 5.56 -17.13
CA THR A 32 -0.53 4.64 -16.28
C THR A 32 -1.97 4.45 -16.79
N PRO A 33 -2.17 4.15 -18.10
CA PRO A 33 -3.51 4.11 -18.69
C PRO A 33 -4.40 3.05 -18.03
N SER A 34 -3.82 1.93 -17.59
CA SER A 34 -4.52 0.84 -16.88
C SER A 34 -5.08 1.25 -15.51
N TRP A 35 -4.60 2.36 -14.94
CA TRP A 35 -5.06 2.85 -13.63
C TRP A 35 -6.25 3.80 -13.71
N LYS A 36 -6.59 4.31 -14.89
CA LYS A 36 -7.73 5.22 -15.07
C LYS A 36 -9.04 4.62 -14.54
N ASN A 37 -9.27 3.34 -14.84
CA ASN A 37 -10.46 2.60 -14.38
C ASN A 37 -10.35 2.10 -12.93
N LYS A 38 -9.19 2.30 -12.27
CA LYS A 38 -8.92 1.90 -10.89
C LYS A 38 -8.84 3.11 -9.94
N ILE A 39 -9.13 4.32 -10.39
CA ILE A 39 -9.15 5.52 -9.54
C ILE A 39 -10.18 5.31 -8.41
N GLY A 40 -9.78 5.59 -7.17
CA GLY A 40 -10.59 5.33 -5.97
C GLY A 40 -10.39 3.93 -5.37
N THR A 41 -9.81 2.99 -6.13
CA THR A 41 -9.49 1.65 -5.62
C THR A 41 -8.42 1.73 -4.54
N ARG A 42 -8.65 0.98 -3.46
CA ARG A 42 -7.75 0.87 -2.32
C ARG A 42 -6.95 -0.42 -2.41
N PHE A 43 -5.66 -0.29 -2.16
CA PHE A 43 -4.73 -1.40 -2.03
C PHE A 43 -4.09 -1.38 -0.67
N ARG A 44 -3.65 -2.54 -0.23
CA ARG A 44 -2.75 -2.67 0.91
C ARG A 44 -1.34 -2.92 0.40
N ILE A 45 -0.35 -2.40 1.11
CA ILE A 45 1.05 -2.71 0.86
C ILE A 45 1.33 -4.12 1.39
N GLY A 46 1.76 -5.00 0.50
CA GLY A 46 2.22 -6.34 0.79
C GLY A 46 3.48 -6.34 1.66
N TYR A 47 3.91 -7.52 2.10
CA TYR A 47 5.28 -7.65 2.58
C TYR A 47 6.24 -7.57 1.40
N TYR A 48 7.39 -6.98 1.65
CA TYR A 48 8.48 -6.91 0.69
C TYR A 48 9.13 -8.28 0.55
N ASN A 49 9.71 -8.52 -0.61
CA ASN A 49 10.53 -9.69 -0.89
C ASN A 49 12.00 -9.32 -0.69
N SER A 50 12.75 -10.13 0.06
CA SER A 50 14.18 -9.88 0.27
C SER A 50 15.01 -9.98 -1.02
N LYS A 51 14.53 -10.70 -2.03
CA LYS A 51 15.17 -10.80 -3.35
C LYS A 51 14.92 -9.58 -4.23
N ASP A 52 13.72 -9.01 -4.16
CA ASP A 52 13.32 -7.85 -4.98
C ASP A 52 13.77 -6.52 -4.34
N GLY A 53 14.04 -6.53 -3.03
CA GLY A 53 14.43 -5.36 -2.26
C GLY A 53 13.24 -4.53 -1.79
N LEU A 54 13.52 -3.34 -1.26
CA LEU A 54 12.53 -2.44 -0.66
C LEU A 54 11.97 -1.39 -1.63
N ASP A 55 12.48 -1.37 -2.87
CA ASP A 55 12.01 -0.48 -3.93
C ASP A 55 10.78 -1.02 -4.65
N THR A 56 10.65 -2.35 -4.74
CA THR A 56 9.49 -3.01 -5.34
C THR A 56 8.36 -3.09 -4.31
N ILE A 57 7.32 -2.30 -4.52
CA ILE A 57 6.15 -2.24 -3.66
C ILE A 57 5.08 -3.18 -4.22
N TRP A 58 4.70 -4.17 -3.42
CA TRP A 58 3.62 -5.10 -3.76
C TRP A 58 2.28 -4.51 -3.32
N LEU A 59 1.35 -4.37 -4.26
CA LEU A 59 -0.03 -3.99 -3.99
C LEU A 59 -0.88 -5.26 -3.89
N VAL A 60 -1.54 -5.42 -2.75
CA VAL A 60 -2.45 -6.53 -2.51
C VAL A 60 -3.87 -6.02 -2.29
N ASP A 61 -4.84 -6.86 -2.61
CA ASP A 61 -6.25 -6.59 -2.33
C ASP A 61 -6.55 -6.63 -0.81
N ASP A 62 -7.81 -6.45 -0.47
CA ASP A 62 -8.27 -6.51 0.92
C ASP A 62 -7.98 -7.88 1.55
N LYS A 63 -8.11 -8.97 0.80
CA LYS A 63 -7.84 -10.36 1.19
C LYS A 63 -6.34 -10.71 1.27
N GLY A 64 -5.47 -9.84 0.78
CA GLY A 64 -4.02 -10.05 0.77
C GLY A 64 -3.50 -10.79 -0.45
N ASN A 65 -4.33 -10.98 -1.48
CA ASN A 65 -3.88 -11.52 -2.77
C ASN A 65 -3.12 -10.45 -3.54
N TYR A 66 -2.06 -10.88 -4.22
CA TYR A 66 -1.33 -10.03 -5.13
C TYR A 66 -2.25 -9.47 -6.22
N VAL A 67 -2.11 -8.17 -6.50
CA VAL A 67 -2.79 -7.52 -7.63
C VAL A 67 -1.77 -6.96 -8.62
N GLU A 68 -0.81 -6.17 -8.14
CA GLU A 68 0.17 -5.50 -9.00
C GLU A 68 1.41 -5.10 -8.19
N THR A 69 2.50 -4.76 -8.87
CA THR A 69 3.68 -4.12 -8.28
C THR A 69 3.81 -2.68 -8.76
N THR A 70 4.42 -1.83 -7.92
CA THR A 70 4.78 -0.46 -8.28
C THR A 70 6.08 -0.06 -7.57
N ASP A 71 6.56 1.15 -7.79
CA ASP A 71 7.71 1.72 -7.11
C ASP A 71 7.32 2.96 -6.28
N ARG A 72 8.28 3.47 -5.51
CA ARG A 72 8.08 4.64 -4.66
C ARG A 72 7.69 5.90 -5.43
N LYS A 73 8.28 6.13 -6.60
CA LYS A 73 8.03 7.32 -7.42
C LYS A 73 6.60 7.32 -7.95
N PHE A 74 6.14 6.19 -8.47
CA PHE A 74 4.77 6.02 -8.92
C PHE A 74 3.79 6.08 -7.75
N LEU A 75 4.09 5.42 -6.63
CA LEU A 75 3.19 5.45 -5.48
C LEU A 75 2.97 6.89 -4.98
N MET A 76 4.04 7.67 -4.82
CA MET A 76 3.94 9.08 -4.39
C MET A 76 3.24 9.99 -5.42
N LYS A 77 3.38 9.67 -6.71
CA LYS A 77 2.76 10.46 -7.77
C LYS A 77 1.27 10.17 -7.91
N TYR A 78 0.85 8.90 -7.88
CA TYR A 78 -0.49 8.49 -8.30
C TYR A 78 -1.40 8.02 -7.16
N PHE A 79 -0.85 7.76 -5.97
CA PHE A 79 -1.60 7.26 -4.83
C PHE A 79 -1.62 8.26 -3.68
N LYS A 80 -2.72 8.19 -2.92
CA LYS A 80 -2.83 8.79 -1.60
C LYS A 80 -2.67 7.70 -0.55
N ILE A 81 -1.78 7.92 0.41
CA ILE A 81 -1.68 7.06 1.59
C ILE A 81 -2.88 7.36 2.51
N ILE A 82 -3.75 6.38 2.67
CA ILE A 82 -4.95 6.48 3.51
C ILE A 82 -4.64 6.11 4.95
N LYS A 83 -3.80 5.09 5.14
CA LYS A 83 -3.41 4.61 6.47
C LYS A 83 -1.99 4.11 6.44
N LEU A 84 -1.16 4.62 7.34
CA LEU A 84 0.16 4.07 7.61
C LEU A 84 0.11 3.10 8.77
N THR A 85 0.96 2.08 8.72
CA THR A 85 1.25 1.24 9.89
C THR A 85 2.63 1.55 10.43
N THR A 86 2.92 1.10 11.65
CA THR A 86 4.23 1.24 12.29
C THR A 86 5.05 -0.06 12.20
N THR A 87 4.71 -0.93 11.24
CA THR A 87 5.34 -2.26 11.11
C THR A 87 6.78 -2.10 10.63
N LYS A 88 7.75 -2.58 11.41
CA LYS A 88 9.17 -2.61 11.02
C LYS A 88 9.61 -3.94 10.38
N ASN A 89 8.74 -4.96 10.42
CA ASN A 89 8.98 -6.23 9.75
C ASN A 89 8.53 -6.13 8.29
N TYR A 90 9.44 -5.68 7.42
CA TYR A 90 9.16 -5.47 6.00
C TYR A 90 8.90 -6.78 5.24
N PHE A 91 9.59 -7.86 5.62
CA PHE A 91 9.59 -9.13 4.90
C PHE A 91 8.56 -10.15 5.43
N GLY A 92 7.87 -9.84 6.53
CA GLY A 92 6.79 -10.68 7.05
C GLY A 92 7.25 -11.96 7.76
N TYR A 93 8.54 -12.10 8.11
CA TYR A 93 9.04 -13.27 8.84
C TYR A 93 8.27 -13.47 10.16
N GLY A 94 7.72 -14.66 10.38
CA GLY A 94 6.93 -14.99 11.57
C GLY A 94 5.61 -14.22 11.72
N CYS A 95 5.19 -13.45 10.70
CA CYS A 95 3.93 -12.73 10.73
C CYS A 95 2.79 -13.56 10.17
N LYS A 96 1.58 -13.36 10.71
CA LYS A 96 0.36 -13.92 10.11
C LYS A 96 0.17 -13.40 8.67
N PRO A 97 -0.41 -14.22 7.78
CA PRO A 97 -0.82 -13.80 6.45
C PRO A 97 -1.67 -12.53 6.49
N LEU A 98 -1.64 -11.78 5.40
CA LEU A 98 -2.38 -10.54 5.25
C LEU A 98 -3.89 -10.84 5.15
N THR A 99 -4.61 -10.92 6.27
CA THR A 99 -6.05 -11.23 6.29
C THR A 99 -6.91 -10.08 5.78
N SER A 100 -8.20 -10.34 5.49
CA SER A 100 -9.16 -9.31 5.09
C SER A 100 -9.17 -8.10 6.03
N ILE A 101 -9.30 -6.89 5.46
CA ILE A 101 -9.52 -5.67 6.24
C ILE A 101 -10.95 -5.77 6.82
N LYS A 102 -11.07 -6.08 8.12
CA LYS A 102 -12.37 -6.07 8.82
C LYS A 102 -13.05 -4.70 8.63
N GLY A 103 -14.20 -4.68 7.96
CA GLY A 103 -15.02 -3.47 7.73
C GLY A 103 -15.24 -3.08 6.26
N HIS A 104 -14.59 -3.74 5.30
CA HIS A 104 -15.00 -3.65 3.89
C HIS A 104 -16.12 -4.65 3.63
N ARG A 105 -17.38 -4.23 3.82
CA ARG A 105 -18.50 -4.89 3.12
C ARG A 105 -18.35 -4.49 1.65
N GLN A 106 -18.06 -5.46 0.80
CA GLN A 106 -18.35 -5.33 -0.62
C GLN A 106 -19.86 -5.10 -0.71
N LEU A 107 -20.26 -3.91 -1.15
CA LEU A 107 -21.60 -3.66 -1.67
C LEU A 107 -21.65 -4.20 -3.10
#